data_AF-A0A813FLN4-F1
#
_entry.id   AF-A0A813FLN4-F1
#
_cell.length_a   1.000
_cell.length_b   1.000
_cell.length_c   1.000
_cell.angle_alpha   90.00
_cell.angle_beta   90.00
_cell.angle_gamma   90.00
#
_symmetry.space_group_name_H-M   'P 1'
#
loop_
_entity.id
_entity.type
_entity.pdbx_description
1 polymer ?
#
loop_
_entity_poly.entity_id
_entity_poly.type
_entity_poly.pdbx_seq_one_letter_code
_entity_poly.pdbx_strand_id
1 'polypeptide(L)'
;MLYSIEWLLLADGEVRRAGSVPSKHLFFDAGGSHFSDALSFFTSTYQQRGIVFDHIYAWEAKNQTYEAYWIDVPAEVRQFWEPRVTFYNGVPVTAETGDQNNPVERVYELCSPDDFCAFKLDIDTPLVELALAQQLLHSPHKTAASLDELFFEHHVEGLMEDYGWKYSTNGTYLDSYNLFSALRHIGVRAHSWI
;
A
#
# COMPACT_ATOMS: atom_id res chain seq x y z
N MET A 1 20.69 10.03 8.29
CA MET A 1 19.96 10.15 7.01
C MET A 1 18.55 10.56 7.39
N LEU A 2 18.07 11.73 6.97
CA LEU A 2 16.78 12.29 7.41
C LEU A 2 15.67 11.85 6.45
N TYR A 3 15.32 10.56 6.49
CA TYR A 3 14.04 10.07 5.99
C TYR A 3 13.20 9.79 7.23
N SER A 4 12.03 10.44 7.33
CA SER A 4 11.19 10.37 8.53
C SER A 4 9.74 10.18 8.13
N ILE A 5 9.10 9.20 8.77
CA ILE A 5 7.64 8.96 8.71
C ILE A 5 6.83 10.13 9.28
N GLU A 6 7.45 11.08 9.97
CA GLU A 6 6.80 12.25 10.59
C GLU A 6 6.17 13.20 9.56
N TRP A 7 6.53 13.09 8.28
CA TRP A 7 5.95 13.91 7.20
C TRP A 7 4.69 13.29 6.55
N LEU A 8 4.28 12.10 6.99
CA LEU A 8 3.08 11.45 6.47
C LEU A 8 1.81 12.07 7.07
N LEU A 9 0.92 12.53 6.19
CA LEU A 9 -0.41 13.05 6.55
C LEU A 9 -1.45 11.95 6.40
N LEU A 10 -1.64 11.17 7.46
CA LEU A 10 -2.49 9.98 7.48
C LEU A 10 -3.94 10.30 7.90
N ALA A 11 -4.90 9.54 7.38
CA ALA A 11 -6.28 9.55 7.85
C ALA A 11 -6.40 9.20 9.33
N ASP A 12 -7.52 9.59 9.92
CA ASP A 12 -7.95 9.21 11.25
C ASP A 12 -9.44 8.79 11.23
N GLY A 13 -9.95 8.34 12.37
CA GLY A 13 -11.32 7.85 12.52
C GLY A 13 -12.40 8.90 12.28
N GLU A 14 -12.04 10.18 12.11
CA GLU A 14 -12.96 11.25 11.72
C GLU A 14 -13.15 11.34 10.20
N VAL A 15 -12.38 10.59 9.41
CA VAL A 15 -12.60 10.39 7.96
C VAL A 15 -13.86 9.54 7.77
N ARG A 16 -15.01 10.13 8.06
CA ARG A 16 -16.34 9.57 7.78
C ARG A 16 -16.83 10.16 6.47
N ARG A 17 -16.85 9.34 5.42
CA ARG A 17 -17.67 9.65 4.25
C ARG A 17 -19.14 9.52 4.67
N ALA A 18 -19.96 10.48 4.28
CA ALA A 18 -21.32 10.63 4.79
C ALA A 18 -22.23 9.48 4.32
N GLY A 19 -22.42 8.45 5.15
CA GLY A 19 -23.32 7.34 4.84
C GLY A 19 -23.45 6.35 5.99
N SER A 20 -24.66 5.98 6.36
CA SER A 20 -25.02 5.15 7.54
C SER A 20 -24.89 3.64 7.30
N VAL A 21 -23.80 3.17 6.68
CA VAL A 21 -23.52 1.76 6.38
C VAL A 21 -22.22 1.34 7.08
N PRO A 22 -22.03 0.07 7.49
CA PRO A 22 -20.72 -0.36 8.00
C PRO A 22 -19.67 -0.16 6.92
N SER A 23 -18.74 0.77 7.16
CA SER A 23 -17.54 1.00 6.35
C SER A 23 -16.51 -0.07 6.69
N LYS A 24 -16.01 -0.82 5.71
CA LYS A 24 -14.84 -1.69 5.92
C LYS A 24 -13.58 -0.83 5.92
N HIS A 25 -12.59 -1.25 6.67
CA HIS A 25 -11.24 -0.72 6.61
C HIS A 25 -10.31 -1.80 6.04
N LEU A 26 -9.77 -1.57 4.85
CA LEU A 26 -8.91 -2.55 4.16
C LEU A 26 -7.51 -1.99 3.93
N PHE A 27 -6.50 -2.85 4.10
CA PHE A 27 -5.12 -2.54 3.73
C PHE A 27 -4.62 -3.52 2.67
N PHE A 28 -3.92 -3.00 1.67
CA PHE A 28 -3.28 -3.77 0.62
C PHE A 28 -1.78 -3.52 0.71
N ASP A 29 -0.99 -4.59 0.85
CA ASP A 29 0.45 -4.54 1.02
C ASP A 29 1.12 -5.35 -0.10
N ALA A 30 1.51 -4.67 -1.17
CA ALA A 30 2.35 -5.27 -2.20
C ALA A 30 3.81 -5.18 -1.74
N GLY A 31 4.44 -6.33 -1.52
CA GLY A 31 5.80 -6.49 -0.99
C GLY A 31 5.87 -6.53 0.52
N GLY A 32 4.91 -7.22 1.15
CA GLY A 32 4.87 -7.43 2.59
C GLY A 32 5.73 -8.63 2.99
N SER A 33 7.04 -8.45 3.13
CA SER A 33 7.97 -9.54 3.48
C SER A 33 7.77 -10.05 4.92
N HIS A 34 7.77 -9.19 5.94
CA HIS A 34 7.43 -9.59 7.30
C HIS A 34 6.39 -8.65 7.90
N PHE A 35 5.50 -9.17 8.75
CA PHE A 35 4.52 -8.33 9.44
C PHE A 35 5.21 -7.26 10.31
N SER A 36 6.35 -7.61 10.92
CA SER A 36 7.14 -6.72 11.78
C SER A 36 7.85 -5.58 11.01
N ASP A 37 7.87 -5.61 9.68
CA ASP A 37 8.43 -4.54 8.85
C ASP A 37 7.44 -3.35 8.76
N ALA A 38 7.21 -2.83 7.55
CA ALA A 38 6.34 -1.68 7.29
C ALA A 38 4.91 -1.89 7.81
N LEU A 39 4.38 -3.11 7.76
CA LEU A 39 3.00 -3.39 8.15
C LEU A 39 2.75 -3.15 9.65
N SER A 40 3.76 -3.36 10.51
CA SER A 40 3.66 -3.05 11.94
C SER A 40 3.49 -1.54 12.19
N PHE A 41 4.17 -0.71 11.40
CA PHE A 41 4.01 0.74 11.43
C PHE A 41 2.60 1.14 11.00
N PHE A 42 2.10 0.64 9.86
CA PHE A 42 0.75 0.99 9.39
C PHE A 42 -0.32 0.55 10.38
N THR A 43 -0.32 -0.72 10.78
CA THR A 43 -1.33 -1.26 11.70
C THR A 43 -1.35 -0.52 13.04
N SER A 44 -0.19 -0.26 13.64
CA SER A 44 -0.12 0.47 14.91
C SER A 44 -0.50 1.96 14.77
N THR A 45 -0.07 2.61 13.69
CA THR A 45 -0.33 4.04 13.47
C THR A 45 -1.80 4.31 13.18
N TYR A 46 -2.43 3.53 12.30
CA TYR A 46 -3.86 3.69 12.04
C TYR A 46 -4.70 3.34 13.29
N GLN A 47 -4.32 2.30 14.04
CA GLN A 47 -5.04 1.95 15.27
C GLN A 47 -4.98 3.10 16.30
N GLN A 48 -3.84 3.77 16.45
CA GLN A 48 -3.71 4.97 17.31
C GLN A 48 -4.58 6.14 16.82
N ARG A 49 -4.87 6.19 15.52
CA ARG A 49 -5.70 7.21 14.87
C ARG A 49 -7.17 6.80 14.78
N GLY A 50 -7.58 5.69 15.40
CA GLY A 50 -8.97 5.25 15.44
C GLY A 50 -9.42 4.43 14.22
N ILE A 51 -8.50 4.01 13.36
CA ILE A 51 -8.77 3.14 12.21
C ILE A 51 -8.15 1.76 12.50
N VAL A 52 -9.00 0.75 12.67
CA VAL A 52 -8.56 -0.64 12.75
C VAL A 52 -8.97 -1.33 11.46
N PHE A 53 -8.01 -1.92 10.74
CA PHE A 53 -8.30 -2.68 9.54
C PHE A 53 -9.09 -3.96 9.87
N ASP A 54 -10.18 -4.16 9.13
CA ASP A 54 -10.94 -5.40 9.17
C ASP A 54 -10.17 -6.53 8.49
N HIS A 55 -9.46 -6.21 7.41
CA HIS A 55 -8.68 -7.18 6.66
C HIS A 55 -7.46 -6.54 5.97
N ILE A 56 -6.41 -7.33 5.83
CA ILE A 56 -5.15 -6.98 5.18
C ILE A 56 -4.85 -8.03 4.11
N TYR A 57 -4.53 -7.58 2.90
CA TYR A 57 -4.05 -8.44 1.82
C TYR A 57 -2.58 -8.15 1.58
N ALA A 58 -1.71 -9.11 1.87
CA ALA A 58 -0.26 -8.95 1.75
C ALA A 58 0.32 -9.92 0.70
N TRP A 59 1.10 -9.40 -0.24
CA TRP A 59 1.78 -10.19 -1.27
C TRP A 59 3.29 -10.17 -1.06
N GLU A 60 3.92 -11.34 -1.20
CA GLU A 60 5.37 -11.49 -1.18
C GLU A 60 5.79 -12.46 -2.29
N ALA A 61 6.65 -11.98 -3.19
CA ALA A 61 7.11 -12.76 -4.35
C ALA A 61 8.04 -13.91 -3.94
N LYS A 62 8.86 -13.71 -2.91
CA LYS A 62 9.79 -14.71 -2.39
C LYS A 62 9.07 -15.65 -1.44
N ASN A 63 9.03 -16.92 -1.82
CA ASN A 63 8.48 -17.94 -0.94
C ASN A 63 9.31 -18.06 0.36
N GLN A 64 8.61 -18.03 1.50
CA GLN A 64 9.18 -18.21 2.84
C GLN A 64 8.31 -19.13 3.70
N THR A 65 8.69 -19.39 4.95
CA THR A 65 7.79 -20.13 5.85
C THR A 65 6.73 -19.19 6.41
N TYR A 66 5.60 -19.77 6.81
CA TYR A 66 4.54 -19.00 7.43
C TYR A 66 5.00 -18.35 8.75
N GLU A 67 5.85 -19.04 9.51
CA GLU A 67 6.45 -18.53 10.74
C GLU A 67 7.44 -17.39 10.49
N ALA A 68 8.13 -17.40 9.33
CA ALA A 68 9.04 -16.33 8.97
C ALA A 68 8.29 -15.01 8.77
N TYR A 69 7.10 -15.02 8.19
CA TYR A 69 6.28 -13.81 8.04
C TYR A 69 5.94 -13.16 9.40
N TRP A 70 5.75 -13.97 10.44
CA TRP A 70 5.42 -13.54 11.80
C TRP A 70 6.63 -13.41 12.73
N ILE A 71 7.86 -13.41 12.19
CA ILE A 71 9.07 -13.29 13.01
C ILE A 71 9.08 -11.96 13.77
N ASP A 72 9.52 -12.01 15.02
CA ASP A 72 9.61 -10.87 15.94
C ASP A 72 8.27 -10.16 16.25
N VAL A 73 7.13 -10.74 15.86
CA VAL A 73 5.81 -10.24 16.23
C VAL A 73 5.41 -10.76 17.62
N PRO A 74 5.10 -9.88 18.59
CA PRO A 74 4.62 -10.32 19.91
C PRO A 74 3.36 -11.19 19.80
N ALA A 75 3.25 -12.21 20.65
CA ALA A 75 2.18 -13.21 20.56
C ALA A 75 0.77 -12.61 20.58
N GLU A 76 0.52 -11.58 21.39
CA GLU A 76 -0.77 -10.89 21.46
C GLU A 76 -1.09 -10.12 20.17
N VAL A 77 -0.08 -9.48 19.57
CA VAL A 77 -0.21 -8.75 18.30
C VAL A 77 -0.51 -9.73 17.17
N ARG A 78 0.24 -10.84 17.11
CA ARG A 78 0.00 -11.92 16.14
C ARG A 78 -1.40 -12.50 16.31
N GLN A 79 -1.81 -12.86 17.52
CA GLN A 79 -3.15 -13.42 17.77
C GLN A 79 -4.27 -12.51 17.25
N PHE A 80 -4.09 -11.19 17.33
CA PHE A 80 -5.04 -10.23 16.80
C PHE A 80 -4.99 -10.12 15.27
N TRP A 81 -3.80 -9.98 14.67
CA TRP A 81 -3.67 -9.70 13.23
C TRP A 81 -3.69 -10.93 12.34
N GLU A 82 -3.19 -12.07 12.80
CA GLU A 82 -3.13 -13.32 12.05
C GLU A 82 -4.45 -13.73 11.38
N PRO A 83 -5.62 -13.70 12.07
CA PRO A 83 -6.89 -14.02 11.42
C PRO A 83 -7.40 -12.95 10.44
N ARG A 84 -6.76 -11.77 10.38
CA ARG A 84 -7.13 -10.63 9.52
C ARG A 84 -6.18 -10.43 8.35
N VAL A 85 -5.12 -11.23 8.25
CA VAL A 85 -4.15 -11.14 7.15
C VAL A 85 -4.39 -12.31 6.19
N THR A 86 -4.63 -12.00 4.92
CA THR A 86 -4.41 -12.94 3.83
C THR A 86 -3.01 -12.73 3.29
N PHE A 87 -2.13 -13.69 3.53
CA PHE A 87 -0.75 -13.66 3.08
C PHE A 87 -0.55 -14.53 1.83
N TYR A 88 -0.31 -13.87 0.69
CA TYR A 88 0.01 -14.49 -0.59
C TYR A 88 1.52 -14.73 -0.69
N ASN A 89 1.97 -15.81 -0.03
CA ASN A 89 3.37 -16.19 0.08
C ASN A 89 3.90 -16.85 -1.21
N GLY A 90 5.03 -16.37 -1.74
CA GLY A 90 5.61 -16.87 -2.98
C GLY A 90 4.81 -16.49 -4.22
N VAL A 91 4.00 -15.43 -4.13
CA VAL A 91 3.10 -14.96 -5.18
C VAL A 91 3.46 -13.51 -5.51
N PRO A 92 4.10 -13.25 -6.65
CA PRO A 92 4.36 -11.88 -7.08
C PRO A 92 3.05 -11.18 -7.47
N VAL A 93 2.98 -9.88 -7.24
CA VAL A 93 1.94 -9.06 -7.86
C VAL A 93 2.21 -8.88 -9.34
N THR A 94 1.17 -8.59 -10.12
CA THR A 94 1.26 -8.32 -11.56
C THR A 94 0.50 -7.06 -11.93
N ALA A 95 0.95 -6.39 -12.99
CA ALA A 95 0.23 -5.29 -13.60
C ALA A 95 -0.75 -5.76 -14.70
N GLU A 96 -0.91 -7.06 -14.91
CA GLU A 96 -1.86 -7.59 -15.90
C GLU A 96 -3.31 -7.33 -15.45
N THR A 97 -4.09 -6.64 -16.28
CA THR A 97 -5.50 -6.35 -16.01
C THR A 97 -6.32 -7.64 -16.03
N GLY A 98 -7.13 -7.86 -14.99
CA GLY A 98 -7.94 -9.07 -14.82
C GLY A 98 -7.22 -10.24 -14.14
N ASP A 99 -5.93 -10.13 -13.83
CA ASP A 99 -5.25 -11.14 -13.00
C ASP A 99 -5.63 -11.00 -11.53
N GLN A 100 -5.81 -12.14 -10.84
CA GLN A 100 -6.19 -12.19 -9.42
C GLN A 100 -5.15 -11.59 -8.45
N ASN A 101 -3.90 -11.47 -8.90
CA ASN A 101 -2.77 -10.91 -8.17
C ASN A 101 -2.41 -9.50 -8.66
N ASN A 102 -3.31 -8.85 -9.40
CA ASN A 102 -3.24 -7.42 -9.60
C ASN A 102 -3.87 -6.69 -8.38
N PRO A 103 -3.07 -6.02 -7.54
CA PRO A 103 -3.59 -5.38 -6.32
C PRO A 103 -4.53 -4.20 -6.63
N VAL A 104 -4.38 -3.53 -7.78
CA VAL A 104 -5.27 -2.44 -8.19
C VAL A 104 -6.66 -2.98 -8.55
N GLU A 105 -6.73 -4.11 -9.27
CA GLU A 105 -8.01 -4.79 -9.49
C GLU A 105 -8.63 -5.26 -8.16
N ARG A 106 -7.80 -5.74 -7.22
CA ARG A 106 -8.31 -6.14 -5.91
C ARG A 106 -8.88 -4.97 -5.10
N VAL A 107 -8.21 -3.82 -5.10
CA VAL A 107 -8.74 -2.58 -4.49
C VAL A 107 -10.08 -2.24 -5.11
N TYR A 108 -10.18 -2.26 -6.43
CA TYR A 108 -11.41 -1.96 -7.16
C TYR A 108 -12.56 -2.94 -6.93
N GLU A 109 -12.25 -4.21 -6.70
CA GLU A 109 -13.25 -5.25 -6.41
C GLU A 109 -13.79 -5.12 -4.99
N LEU A 110 -12.91 -4.82 -4.02
CA LEU A 110 -13.24 -4.93 -2.60
C LEU A 110 -13.62 -3.60 -1.94
N CYS A 111 -13.20 -2.47 -2.49
CA CYS A 111 -13.43 -1.16 -1.90
C CYS A 111 -14.55 -0.40 -2.59
N SER A 112 -15.44 0.14 -1.78
CA SER A 112 -16.54 1.01 -2.19
C SER A 112 -16.33 2.44 -1.70
N PRO A 113 -17.11 3.41 -2.20
CA PRO A 113 -17.06 4.79 -1.73
C PRO A 113 -17.25 4.99 -0.23
N ASP A 114 -17.85 4.04 0.50
CA ASP A 114 -18.09 4.16 1.94
C ASP A 114 -17.00 3.48 2.78
N ASP A 115 -16.08 2.75 2.15
CA ASP A 115 -14.98 2.06 2.83
C ASP A 115 -13.77 3.00 3.03
N PHE A 116 -12.88 2.65 3.96
CA PHE A 116 -11.53 3.20 4.02
C PHE A 116 -10.54 2.20 3.45
N CYS A 117 -9.85 2.57 2.38
CA CYS A 117 -8.87 1.68 1.74
C CYS A 117 -7.51 2.34 1.57
N ALA A 118 -6.46 1.69 2.09
CA ALA A 118 -5.08 2.13 1.97
C ALA A 118 -4.23 1.06 1.26
N PHE A 119 -3.29 1.50 0.42
CA PHE A 119 -2.46 0.62 -0.40
C PHE A 119 -0.98 1.01 -0.29
N LYS A 120 -0.12 0.08 0.14
CA LYS A 120 1.34 0.16 -0.02
C LYS A 120 1.78 -0.57 -1.29
N LEU A 121 2.56 0.11 -2.11
CA LEU A 121 3.23 -0.40 -3.30
C LEU A 121 4.74 -0.22 -3.19
N ASP A 122 5.44 -1.31 -2.92
CA ASP A 122 6.90 -1.37 -2.83
C ASP A 122 7.29 -2.85 -2.93
N ILE A 123 7.74 -3.27 -4.11
CA ILE A 123 8.00 -4.66 -4.52
C ILE A 123 9.36 -4.81 -5.27
N ASP A 124 10.22 -3.81 -5.18
CA ASP A 124 11.53 -3.77 -5.86
C ASP A 124 11.49 -4.01 -7.38
N THR A 125 10.33 -3.78 -8.03
CA THR A 125 10.12 -4.05 -9.46
C THR A 125 9.56 -2.80 -10.16
N PRO A 126 10.40 -1.79 -10.47
CA PRO A 126 9.97 -0.46 -10.91
C PRO A 126 9.05 -0.44 -12.13
N LEU A 127 9.21 -1.40 -13.05
CA LEU A 127 8.35 -1.52 -14.22
C LEU A 127 6.92 -1.92 -13.86
N VAL A 128 6.76 -2.89 -12.95
CA VAL A 128 5.45 -3.36 -12.49
C VAL A 128 4.80 -2.32 -11.59
N GLU A 129 5.57 -1.71 -10.69
CA GLU A 129 5.09 -0.65 -9.80
C GLU A 129 4.55 0.55 -10.58
N LEU A 130 5.33 1.08 -11.54
CA LEU A 130 4.88 2.21 -12.34
C LEU A 130 3.64 1.85 -13.15
N ALA A 131 3.56 0.63 -13.70
CA ALA A 131 2.38 0.18 -14.43
C ALA A 131 1.13 0.11 -13.52
N LEU A 132 1.26 -0.36 -12.28
CA LEU A 132 0.17 -0.36 -11.29
C LEU A 132 -0.25 1.07 -10.89
N ALA A 133 0.71 1.96 -10.63
CA ALA A 133 0.43 3.36 -10.33
C ALA A 133 -0.26 4.07 -11.51
N GLN A 134 0.13 3.75 -12.75
CA GLN A 134 -0.54 4.25 -13.95
C GLN A 134 -1.96 3.70 -14.10
N GLN A 135 -2.26 2.47 -13.70
CA GLN A 135 -3.64 1.95 -13.72
C GLN A 135 -4.57 2.77 -12.81
N LEU A 136 -4.08 3.21 -11.65
CA LEU A 136 -4.82 4.11 -10.77
C LEU A 136 -5.12 5.45 -11.46
N LEU A 137 -4.15 6.03 -12.16
CA LEU A 137 -4.32 7.30 -12.88
C LEU A 137 -5.22 7.19 -14.13
N HIS A 138 -5.17 6.07 -14.85
CA HIS A 138 -5.98 5.84 -16.04
C HIS A 138 -7.45 5.53 -15.72
N SER A 139 -7.79 5.28 -14.46
CA SER A 139 -9.17 5.01 -14.00
C SER A 139 -9.62 5.97 -12.90
N PRO A 140 -9.54 7.31 -13.11
CA PRO A 140 -9.60 8.29 -12.02
C PRO A 140 -10.89 8.22 -11.19
N HIS A 141 -12.04 7.97 -11.82
CA HIS A 141 -13.31 7.84 -11.11
C HIS A 141 -13.39 6.57 -10.26
N LYS A 142 -12.84 5.45 -10.75
CA LYS A 142 -12.80 4.18 -10.02
C LYS A 142 -11.82 4.28 -8.85
N THR A 143 -10.66 4.87 -9.09
CA THR A 143 -9.64 5.15 -8.07
C THR A 143 -10.17 6.06 -6.96
N ALA A 144 -10.78 7.20 -7.30
CA ALA A 144 -11.34 8.12 -6.31
C ALA A 144 -12.44 7.47 -5.45
N ALA A 145 -13.20 6.55 -6.04
CA ALA A 145 -14.25 5.80 -5.35
C ALA A 145 -13.69 4.72 -4.42
N SER A 146 -12.58 4.06 -4.79
CA SER A 146 -12.11 2.84 -4.13
C SER A 146 -10.84 3.00 -3.28
N LEU A 147 -10.05 4.07 -3.45
CA LEU A 147 -8.77 4.22 -2.76
C LEU A 147 -8.68 5.56 -2.04
N ASP A 148 -8.37 5.52 -0.76
CA ASP A 148 -8.18 6.71 0.06
C ASP A 148 -6.72 7.12 0.15
N GLU A 149 -5.83 6.15 0.39
CA GLU A 149 -4.41 6.41 0.62
C GLU A 149 -3.52 5.48 -0.19
N LEU A 150 -2.46 6.04 -0.77
CA LEU A 150 -1.42 5.30 -1.47
C LEU A 150 -0.07 5.62 -0.84
N PHE A 151 0.72 4.59 -0.52
CA PHE A 151 2.12 4.68 -0.14
C PHE A 151 2.92 4.00 -1.24
N PHE A 152 3.74 4.75 -1.97
CA PHE A 152 4.44 4.23 -3.13
C PHE A 152 5.92 4.60 -3.07
N GLU A 153 6.80 3.60 -3.09
CA GLU A 153 8.22 3.77 -3.33
C GLU A 153 8.49 3.88 -4.83
N HIS A 154 8.31 5.08 -5.36
CA HIS A 154 8.60 5.32 -6.77
C HIS A 154 10.12 5.38 -6.98
N HIS A 155 10.68 4.24 -7.39
CA HIS A 155 12.07 4.06 -7.78
C HIS A 155 12.46 5.00 -8.94
N VAL A 156 12.96 6.20 -8.62
CA VAL A 156 13.34 7.23 -9.59
C VAL A 156 14.85 7.45 -9.63
N GLU A 157 15.34 7.89 -10.78
CA GLU A 157 16.73 8.31 -10.99
C GLU A 157 17.12 9.41 -9.99
N GLY A 158 18.34 9.33 -9.44
CA GLY A 158 18.88 10.32 -8.52
C GLY A 158 19.49 9.74 -7.25
N LEU A 159 19.31 10.44 -6.12
CA LEU A 159 20.07 10.19 -4.89
C LEU A 159 20.02 8.73 -4.44
N MET A 160 18.83 8.11 -4.48
CA MET A 160 18.61 6.76 -3.96
C MET A 160 19.27 5.66 -4.80
N GLU A 161 19.67 5.93 -6.04
CA GLU A 161 20.50 5.01 -6.85
C GLU A 161 21.82 4.71 -6.14
N ASP A 162 22.42 5.73 -5.51
CA ASP A 162 23.67 5.62 -4.76
C ASP A 162 23.50 4.95 -3.38
N TYR A 163 22.26 4.86 -2.86
CA TYR A 163 21.96 4.35 -1.52
C TYR A 163 21.34 2.95 -1.48
N GLY A 164 20.88 2.40 -2.60
CA GLY A 164 20.35 1.03 -2.61
C GLY A 164 19.70 0.59 -3.90
N TRP A 165 18.99 1.49 -4.59
CA TRP A 165 18.23 1.15 -5.78
C TRP A 165 19.11 0.81 -7.00
N LYS A 166 20.37 1.28 -7.00
CA LYS A 166 21.33 1.07 -8.11
C LYS A 166 20.71 1.48 -9.45
N TYR A 167 20.62 0.56 -10.41
CA TYR A 167 20.05 0.79 -11.74
C TYR A 167 18.59 0.32 -11.85
N SER A 168 17.94 0.01 -10.74
CA SER A 168 16.54 -0.41 -10.69
C SER A 168 15.66 0.82 -10.49
N THR A 169 15.62 1.70 -11.48
CA THR A 169 14.84 2.94 -11.49
C THR A 169 14.00 3.03 -12.76
N ASN A 170 12.88 3.74 -12.67
CA ASN A 170 11.96 3.93 -13.78
C ASN A 170 11.24 5.28 -13.66
N GLY A 171 11.94 6.35 -14.01
CA GLY A 171 11.43 7.71 -14.02
C GLY A 171 12.33 8.68 -13.27
N THR A 172 11.93 9.95 -13.24
CA THR A 172 12.65 11.04 -12.58
C THR A 172 11.88 11.58 -11.38
N TYR A 173 12.52 12.42 -10.55
CA TYR A 173 11.81 13.17 -9.52
C TYR A 173 10.63 13.97 -10.08
N LEU A 174 10.76 14.56 -11.28
CA LEU A 174 9.67 15.29 -11.93
C LEU A 174 8.48 14.37 -12.23
N ASP A 175 8.75 13.17 -12.76
CA ASP A 175 7.70 12.17 -13.03
C ASP A 175 7.00 11.76 -11.73
N SER A 176 7.76 11.57 -10.65
CA SER A 176 7.24 11.28 -9.33
C SER A 176 6.34 12.41 -8.81
N TYR A 177 6.79 13.65 -8.86
CA TYR A 177 5.98 14.81 -8.46
C TYR A 177 4.68 14.92 -9.27
N ASN A 178 4.74 14.70 -10.59
CA ASN A 178 3.57 14.71 -11.46
C ASN A 178 2.59 13.59 -11.10
N LEU A 179 3.09 12.36 -10.90
CA LEU A 179 2.29 11.19 -10.53
C LEU A 179 1.56 11.39 -9.20
N PHE A 180 2.30 11.73 -8.14
CA PHE A 180 1.72 11.97 -6.82
C PHE A 180 0.75 13.15 -6.83
N SER A 181 1.06 14.21 -7.58
CA SER A 181 0.14 15.35 -7.72
C SER A 181 -1.14 14.94 -8.44
N ALA A 182 -1.07 14.18 -9.52
CA ALA A 182 -2.24 13.74 -10.28
C ALA A 182 -3.17 12.84 -9.43
N LEU A 183 -2.61 11.91 -8.64
CA LEU A 183 -3.38 11.09 -7.70
C LEU A 183 -4.09 11.94 -6.64
N ARG A 184 -3.41 12.97 -6.10
CA ARG A 184 -4.04 13.90 -5.14
C ARG A 184 -5.14 14.74 -5.75
N HIS A 185 -5.02 15.15 -7.02
CA HIS A 185 -6.07 15.90 -7.71
C HIS A 185 -7.36 15.10 -7.89
N ILE A 186 -7.27 13.76 -7.94
CA ILE A 186 -8.45 12.89 -8.01
C ILE A 186 -8.94 12.41 -6.63
N GLY A 187 -8.34 12.89 -5.54
CA GLY A 187 -8.80 12.65 -4.17
C GLY A 187 -8.04 11.58 -3.38
N VAL A 188 -7.00 10.96 -3.95
CA VAL A 188 -6.16 9.99 -3.23
C VAL A 188 -5.07 10.72 -2.45
N ARG A 189 -4.97 10.46 -1.14
CA ARG A 189 -3.81 10.90 -0.34
C ARG A 189 -2.62 10.01 -0.66
N ALA A 190 -1.89 10.42 -1.69
CA ALA A 190 -0.73 9.68 -2.17
C ALA A 190 0.55 10.20 -1.50
N HIS A 191 1.36 9.29 -0.97
CA HIS A 191 2.56 9.53 -0.19
C HIS A 191 3.75 8.80 -0.82
N SER A 192 4.89 9.50 -0.91
CA SER A 192 6.16 8.83 -1.20
C SER A 192 6.54 7.95 -0.02
N TRP A 193 6.96 6.73 -0.31
CA TRP A 193 7.43 5.73 0.66
C TRP A 193 8.90 5.39 0.35
N ILE A 194 9.73 5.21 1.38
CA ILE A 194 11.16 4.82 1.36
C ILE A 194 11.46 4.13 2.70
#